data_AF-A0A931V5R6-F1
#
_entry.id   AF-A0A931V5R6-F1
#
_cell.length_a   1.000
_cell.length_b   1.000
_cell.length_c   1.000
_cell.angle_alpha   90.00
_cell.angle_beta   90.00
_cell.angle_gamma   90.00
#
_symmetry.space_group_name_H-M   'P 1'
#
loop_
_entity.id
_entity.type
_entity.pdbx_description
1 polymer ?
#
loop_
_entity_poly.entity_id
_entity_poly.type
_entity_poly.pdbx_seq_one_letter_code
_entity_poly.pdbx_strand_id
1 'polypeptide(L)'
;MAGEQKKPKIDLKSRIPSKTVKGLTPAPGGAIPPPPGAVPAPPPDLLGRRTSPPKVSADPNDPLGAATVSGGSAAVAQPQIVVVQGHHDDHVAGAASKKGVLYALIGAALVVGLGIGFLAGSATKGNEVKTRATHDAKEIQAKVGKTNDNLQKFLDTLKSAQSEMQNSAQLSQPTIDAIKGWSSGFTSADLKGRELGYFGEDVGGKLITYANKVAHIDELRANMSKGGKLEGANAQIKNFEIPKDHARWGVKISKSTDAKLPPMTFADLVDFGAPVKLDAASFVGDKEKKLKLKNGEVDVEPNPKDFLGKTIVSPIDGKDWLKACPVYAQAVGYTKQNVDELVVAIEGSGDDPGTLKPGKDLESKLKSIASK
;
A
#
# COMPACT_ATOMS: atom_id res chain seq x y z
N MET A 1 -20.51 -14.38 -59.88
CA MET A 1 -21.46 -14.58 -58.75
C MET A 1 -20.67 -14.52 -57.47
N ALA A 2 -20.71 -13.38 -56.78
CA ALA A 2 -20.03 -13.16 -55.50
C ALA A 2 -21.11 -12.72 -54.49
N GLY A 3 -21.25 -13.49 -53.41
CA GLY A 3 -22.27 -13.31 -52.40
C GLY A 3 -21.93 -12.19 -51.42
N GLU A 4 -22.87 -11.28 -51.27
CA GLU A 4 -22.83 -10.12 -50.40
C GLU A 4 -23.19 -10.54 -48.95
N GLN A 5 -22.23 -10.48 -48.02
CA GLN A 5 -22.47 -10.76 -46.60
C GLN A 5 -23.00 -9.51 -45.89
N LYS A 6 -24.27 -9.57 -45.44
CA LYS A 6 -24.90 -8.57 -44.58
C LYS A 6 -24.37 -8.66 -43.14
N LYS A 7 -23.87 -7.53 -42.62
CA LYS A 7 -23.53 -7.35 -41.19
C LYS A 7 -24.82 -7.34 -40.32
N PRO A 8 -24.83 -7.97 -39.14
CA PRO A 8 -25.96 -7.88 -38.20
C PRO A 8 -25.97 -6.53 -37.48
N LYS A 9 -27.14 -5.85 -37.50
CA LYS A 9 -27.44 -4.67 -36.67
C LYS A 9 -27.69 -5.13 -35.23
N ILE A 10 -26.80 -4.76 -34.32
CA ILE A 10 -26.99 -4.96 -32.88
C ILE A 10 -27.89 -3.81 -32.37
N ASP A 11 -29.11 -4.14 -31.98
CA ASP A 11 -30.07 -3.18 -31.40
C ASP A 11 -29.81 -3.03 -29.88
N LEU A 12 -29.28 -1.88 -29.48
CA LEU A 12 -28.90 -1.58 -28.09
C LEU A 12 -30.08 -1.17 -27.19
N LYS A 13 -31.33 -1.15 -27.69
CA LYS A 13 -32.48 -0.63 -26.91
C LYS A 13 -33.16 -1.65 -25.99
N SER A 14 -32.72 -2.90 -25.97
CA SER A 14 -33.38 -3.98 -25.21
C SER A 14 -32.75 -4.33 -23.86
N ARG A 15 -31.73 -3.60 -23.38
CA ARG A 15 -30.98 -3.96 -22.15
C ARG A 15 -30.97 -2.92 -21.02
N ILE A 16 -32.06 -2.18 -20.85
CA ILE A 16 -32.29 -1.39 -19.63
C ILE A 16 -33.53 -1.94 -18.91
N PRO A 17 -33.38 -2.78 -17.87
CA PRO A 17 -34.50 -3.08 -16.98
C PRO A 17 -34.78 -1.88 -16.08
N SER A 18 -35.84 -1.13 -16.40
CA SER A 18 -36.49 -0.17 -15.51
C SER A 18 -37.02 -0.89 -14.27
N LYS A 19 -36.32 -0.78 -13.14
CA LYS A 19 -36.89 -1.11 -11.83
C LYS A 19 -37.41 0.16 -11.17
N THR A 20 -38.72 0.29 -11.29
CA THR A 20 -39.63 1.16 -10.54
C THR A 20 -39.35 1.11 -9.04
N VAL A 21 -39.12 2.29 -8.48
CA VAL A 21 -39.09 2.58 -7.04
C VAL A 21 -40.51 2.44 -6.50
N LYS A 22 -40.69 1.63 -5.45
CA LYS A 22 -41.97 1.53 -4.74
C LYS A 22 -41.73 1.57 -3.22
N GLY A 23 -42.07 2.73 -2.65
CA GLY A 23 -42.71 2.88 -1.34
C GLY A 23 -41.90 2.59 -0.07
N LEU A 24 -41.42 3.65 0.58
CA LEU A 24 -41.42 3.75 2.05
C LEU A 24 -41.92 5.14 2.45
N THR A 25 -43.04 5.15 3.17
CA THR A 25 -43.72 6.29 3.78
C THR A 25 -42.96 6.82 5.00
N PRO A 26 -42.82 8.14 5.20
CA PRO A 26 -42.48 8.72 6.50
C PRO A 26 -43.74 9.07 7.31
N ALA A 27 -43.68 8.84 8.62
CA ALA A 27 -44.71 9.16 9.60
C ALA A 27 -44.83 10.68 9.85
N PRO A 28 -46.02 11.17 10.28
CA PRO A 28 -46.26 12.60 10.49
C PRO A 28 -45.82 13.03 11.89
N GLY A 29 -44.73 13.80 11.98
CA GLY A 29 -44.31 14.50 13.19
C GLY A 29 -44.22 15.98 12.91
N GLY A 30 -45.22 16.75 13.33
CA GLY A 30 -45.23 18.20 13.23
C GLY A 30 -44.24 18.84 14.19
N ALA A 31 -43.37 19.72 13.67
CA ALA A 31 -42.55 20.62 14.46
C ALA A 31 -43.04 22.05 14.20
N ILE A 32 -43.48 22.69 15.28
CA ILE A 32 -43.87 24.10 15.35
C ILE A 32 -42.57 24.94 15.30
N PRO A 33 -42.50 26.03 14.51
CA PRO A 33 -41.33 26.91 14.53
C PRO A 33 -41.31 27.75 15.82
N PRO A 34 -40.14 27.89 16.49
CA PRO A 34 -40.04 28.75 17.67
C PRO A 34 -40.03 30.24 17.29
N PRO A 35 -40.48 31.14 18.18
CA PRO A 35 -40.52 32.58 17.93
C PRO A 35 -39.11 33.18 17.84
N PRO A 36 -38.90 34.24 17.03
CA PRO A 36 -37.60 34.89 16.91
C PRO A 36 -37.25 35.66 18.20
N GLY A 37 -36.09 35.38 18.80
CA GLY A 37 -35.48 36.29 19.78
C GLY A 37 -34.82 35.69 21.03
N ALA A 38 -34.80 34.38 21.25
CA ALA A 38 -34.16 33.79 22.43
C ALA A 38 -32.73 33.30 22.13
N VAL A 39 -31.74 33.94 22.74
CA VAL A 39 -30.32 33.52 22.72
C VAL A 39 -30.19 32.23 23.55
N PRO A 40 -29.59 31.14 23.04
CA PRO A 40 -29.41 29.92 23.82
C PRO A 40 -28.42 30.14 24.97
N ALA A 41 -28.81 29.76 26.18
CA ALA A 41 -27.89 29.65 27.32
C ALA A 41 -26.83 28.55 27.04
N PRO A 42 -25.58 28.73 27.47
CA PRO A 42 -24.53 27.73 27.26
C PRO A 42 -24.84 26.43 28.02
N PRO A 43 -24.48 25.26 27.46
CA PRO A 43 -24.79 23.96 28.04
C PRO A 43 -24.06 23.72 29.38
N PRO A 44 -24.67 22.96 30.30
CA PRO A 44 -24.05 22.60 31.58
C PRO A 44 -22.87 21.65 31.39
N ASP A 45 -21.80 21.94 32.14
CA ASP A 45 -20.51 21.24 32.15
C ASP A 45 -20.65 19.80 32.68
N LEU A 46 -20.70 18.83 31.77
CA LEU A 46 -20.83 17.39 32.06
C LEU A 46 -19.49 16.66 32.06
N LEU A 47 -18.43 17.26 32.62
CA LEU A 47 -17.16 16.59 32.91
C LEU A 47 -16.72 16.77 34.37
N GLY A 48 -17.60 16.39 35.29
CA GLY A 48 -17.25 16.12 36.68
C GLY A 48 -16.46 14.81 36.84
N ARG A 49 -15.21 14.77 36.40
CA ARG A 49 -14.20 13.79 36.84
C ARG A 49 -12.83 14.46 36.98
N ARG A 50 -12.63 15.15 38.11
CA ARG A 50 -11.28 15.52 38.59
C ARG A 50 -10.61 14.26 39.14
N THR A 51 -9.90 13.52 38.30
CA THR A 51 -8.85 12.61 38.78
C THR A 51 -7.66 13.46 39.20
N SER A 52 -7.25 13.35 40.45
CA SER A 52 -6.01 13.97 40.93
C SER A 52 -4.84 13.46 40.09
N PRO A 53 -3.85 14.30 39.73
CA PRO A 53 -2.68 13.83 39.01
C PRO A 53 -1.92 12.80 39.86
N PRO A 54 -1.33 11.76 39.23
CA PRO A 54 -0.53 10.79 39.96
C PRO A 54 0.66 11.48 40.62
N LYS A 55 0.85 11.26 41.93
CA LYS A 55 2.06 11.67 42.64
C LYS A 55 3.22 10.80 42.14
N VAL A 56 4.16 11.43 41.44
CA VAL A 56 5.46 10.83 41.12
C VAL A 56 6.39 11.15 42.29
N SER A 57 7.15 10.16 42.76
CA SER A 57 8.19 10.38 43.76
C SER A 57 9.23 11.36 43.18
N ALA A 58 9.58 12.40 43.94
CA ALA A 58 10.54 13.43 43.53
C ALA A 58 11.95 13.18 44.09
N ASP A 59 12.29 11.92 44.39
CA ASP A 59 13.62 11.53 44.87
C ASP A 59 14.58 11.36 43.68
N PRO A 60 15.64 12.19 43.55
CA PRO A 60 16.60 12.10 42.46
C PRO A 60 17.45 10.82 42.46
N ASN A 61 17.41 10.01 43.53
CA ASN A 61 18.23 8.80 43.67
C ASN A 61 17.44 7.48 43.58
N ASP A 62 16.14 7.51 43.24
CA ASP A 62 15.33 6.30 43.05
C ASP A 62 15.05 6.02 41.55
N PRO A 63 15.87 5.20 40.87
CA PRO A 63 15.67 4.88 39.45
C PRO A 63 14.45 3.99 39.16
N LEU A 64 13.69 3.56 40.18
CA LEU A 64 12.49 2.73 40.03
C LEU A 64 11.18 3.45 40.42
N GLY A 65 11.26 4.68 40.91
CA GLY A 65 10.10 5.48 41.37
C GLY A 65 9.08 5.83 40.28
N ALA A 66 9.43 5.68 39.00
CA ALA A 66 8.51 5.89 37.87
C ALA A 66 7.66 4.65 37.52
N ALA A 67 8.01 3.46 38.04
CA ALA A 67 7.36 2.20 37.67
C ALA A 67 6.24 1.76 38.64
N THR A 68 6.07 2.45 39.77
CA THR A 68 5.10 2.06 40.80
C THR A 68 3.92 3.03 40.86
N VAL A 69 2.95 2.85 39.95
CA VAL A 69 1.62 3.46 40.10
C VAL A 69 0.81 2.60 41.08
N SER A 70 0.81 3.00 42.35
CA SER A 70 -0.04 2.40 43.37
C SER A 70 -1.46 2.97 43.27
N GLY A 71 -2.41 2.18 42.76
CA GLY A 71 -3.85 2.47 42.88
C GLY A 71 -4.66 2.35 41.59
N GLY A 72 -4.80 1.14 41.06
CA GLY A 72 -5.72 0.84 39.97
C GLY A 72 -5.92 -0.66 39.83
N SER A 73 -7.18 -1.12 39.89
CA SER A 73 -7.56 -2.54 39.80
C SER A 73 -6.94 -3.23 38.59
N ALA A 74 -6.39 -4.44 38.81
CA ALA A 74 -5.71 -5.25 37.83
C ALA A 74 -6.56 -5.54 36.59
N ALA A 75 -6.25 -4.87 35.48
CA ALA A 75 -6.64 -5.29 34.14
C ALA A 75 -5.45 -6.01 33.50
N VAL A 76 -5.74 -7.15 32.86
CA VAL A 76 -4.81 -8.04 32.16
C VAL A 76 -3.84 -7.23 31.30
N ALA A 77 -2.54 -7.29 31.64
CA ALA A 77 -1.48 -6.67 30.86
C ALA A 77 -1.38 -7.37 29.49
N GLN A 78 -1.75 -6.69 28.41
CA GLN A 78 -1.30 -7.06 27.08
C GLN A 78 0.22 -6.87 27.01
N PRO A 79 0.99 -7.80 26.43
CA PRO A 79 2.42 -7.61 26.26
C PRO A 79 2.66 -6.40 25.35
N GLN A 80 3.13 -5.32 25.95
CA GLN A 80 3.61 -4.15 25.24
C GLN A 80 4.99 -4.49 24.69
N ILE A 81 5.10 -4.58 23.36
CA ILE A 81 6.39 -4.67 22.68
C ILE A 81 7.02 -3.28 22.77
N VAL A 82 7.99 -3.12 23.68
CA VAL A 82 8.83 -1.92 23.73
C VAL A 82 9.84 -2.01 22.59
N VAL A 83 9.65 -1.21 21.55
CA VAL A 83 10.67 -0.99 20.51
C VAL A 83 11.67 0.01 21.09
N VAL A 84 12.84 -0.48 21.50
CA VAL A 84 13.97 0.37 21.87
C VAL A 84 14.52 0.99 20.59
N GLN A 85 14.26 2.28 20.38
CA GLN A 85 14.84 3.04 19.28
C GLN A 85 16.28 3.40 19.64
N GLY A 86 17.23 2.58 19.18
CA GLY A 86 18.65 2.87 19.30
C GLY A 86 19.04 4.03 18.39
N HIS A 87 19.24 5.22 18.98
CA HIS A 87 20.01 6.30 18.37
C HIS A 87 21.47 5.85 18.30
N HIS A 88 22.07 5.83 17.11
CA HIS A 88 23.53 5.82 16.94
C HIS A 88 23.87 6.78 15.80
N ASP A 89 24.28 7.99 16.20
CA ASP A 89 25.16 8.84 15.40
C ASP A 89 26.59 8.36 15.65
N ASP A 90 27.27 7.90 14.60
CA ASP A 90 28.57 8.43 14.18
C ASP A 90 29.22 7.55 13.07
N HIS A 91 29.46 8.22 11.96
CA HIS A 91 30.52 8.05 10.95
C HIS A 91 31.28 6.72 10.83
N VAL A 92 31.02 5.98 9.74
CA VAL A 92 32.09 5.38 8.91
C VAL A 92 31.72 5.49 7.43
N ALA A 93 32.59 6.15 6.68
CA ALA A 93 32.53 6.27 5.23
C ALA A 93 32.94 4.95 4.54
N GLY A 94 32.29 4.63 3.42
CA GLY A 94 32.83 3.77 2.37
C GLY A 94 32.25 2.35 2.27
N ALA A 95 31.68 2.10 1.08
CA ALA A 95 31.45 0.81 0.42
C ALA A 95 30.09 0.06 0.65
N ALA A 96 29.45 -0.17 -0.50
CA ALA A 96 28.43 -1.18 -0.82
C ALA A 96 27.00 -1.02 -0.24
N SER A 97 26.09 -0.75 -1.17
CA SER A 97 24.62 -0.67 -1.10
C SER A 97 23.93 -1.47 0.03
N LYS A 98 23.44 -0.76 1.05
CA LYS A 98 22.55 -1.28 2.09
C LYS A 98 21.08 -1.20 1.63
N LYS A 99 20.57 -2.29 1.04
CA LYS A 99 19.12 -2.57 0.90
C LYS A 99 18.67 -3.85 1.64
N GLY A 100 19.56 -4.50 2.41
CA GLY A 100 19.31 -5.82 2.99
C GLY A 100 19.13 -5.91 4.51
N VAL A 101 19.25 -4.81 5.26
CA VAL A 101 19.36 -4.90 6.74
C VAL A 101 17.99 -4.90 7.47
N LEU A 102 16.90 -4.49 6.81
CA LEU A 102 15.59 -4.42 7.49
C LEU A 102 14.84 -5.77 7.55
N TYR A 103 15.14 -6.73 6.66
CA TYR A 103 14.43 -8.02 6.61
C TYR A 103 15.03 -9.10 7.51
N ALA A 104 16.26 -8.92 8.01
CA ALA A 104 16.92 -9.90 8.88
C ALA A 104 16.40 -9.92 10.33
N LEU A 105 15.68 -8.87 10.76
CA LEU A 105 15.24 -8.72 12.16
C LEU A 105 13.93 -9.44 12.48
N ILE A 106 13.09 -9.76 11.49
CA ILE A 106 11.81 -10.45 11.72
C ILE A 106 12.00 -11.98 11.82
N GLY A 107 13.09 -12.52 11.25
CA GLY A 107 13.34 -13.96 11.21
C GLY A 107 13.96 -14.57 12.48
N ALA A 108 14.61 -13.78 13.35
CA ALA A 108 15.47 -14.32 14.42
C ALA A 108 14.87 -14.27 15.84
N ALA A 109 13.78 -13.52 16.08
CA ALA A 109 13.32 -13.22 17.44
C ALA A 109 12.27 -14.19 18.02
N LEU A 110 11.79 -15.21 17.28
CA LEU A 110 10.55 -15.92 17.62
C LEU A 110 10.68 -17.46 17.78
N VAL A 111 11.87 -17.95 18.16
CA VAL A 111 12.12 -19.41 18.32
C VAL A 111 12.24 -19.86 19.79
N VAL A 112 12.34 -18.95 20.77
CA VAL A 112 12.57 -19.34 22.17
C VAL A 112 11.31 -19.05 23.01
N GLY A 113 10.35 -19.98 23.04
CA GLY A 113 9.20 -19.82 23.93
C GLY A 113 8.04 -20.82 23.87
N LEU A 114 8.05 -21.81 22.97
CA LEU A 114 7.02 -22.87 22.96
C LEU A 114 7.61 -24.19 23.46
N GLY A 115 7.88 -24.23 24.75
CA GLY A 115 8.30 -25.42 25.48
C GLY A 115 7.21 -26.50 25.51
N ILE A 116 7.52 -27.62 24.85
CA ILE A 116 7.37 -29.00 25.30
C ILE A 116 6.51 -29.18 26.56
N GLY A 117 5.27 -29.60 26.38
CA GLY A 117 4.39 -29.96 27.48
C GLY A 117 3.43 -31.06 27.08
N PHE A 118 3.92 -32.27 26.74
CA PHE A 118 3.09 -33.49 26.78
C PHE A 118 3.95 -34.77 26.71
N LEU A 119 4.45 -35.25 27.85
CA LEU A 119 5.00 -36.61 27.99
C LEU A 119 4.50 -37.24 29.30
N ALA A 120 3.21 -37.59 29.37
CA ALA A 120 2.70 -38.59 30.31
C ALA A 120 1.23 -38.93 30.01
N GLY A 121 0.95 -40.10 29.42
CA GLY A 121 -0.44 -40.58 29.31
C GLY A 121 -0.75 -41.71 28.31
N SER A 122 -0.27 -42.92 28.59
CA SER A 122 -0.85 -44.25 28.24
C SER A 122 -0.94 -44.70 26.77
N ALA A 123 -0.39 -45.90 26.50
CA ALA A 123 -0.23 -46.55 25.21
C ALA A 123 -1.52 -46.85 24.41
N THR A 124 -2.71 -46.75 25.01
CA THR A 124 -4.00 -46.90 24.30
C THR A 124 -4.46 -45.62 23.60
N LYS A 125 -4.00 -44.43 24.05
CA LYS A 125 -4.22 -43.16 23.33
C LYS A 125 -3.30 -42.98 22.12
N GLY A 126 -2.30 -43.85 21.96
CA GLY A 126 -1.31 -43.74 20.89
C GLY A 126 -1.90 -43.84 19.48
N ASN A 127 -2.89 -44.71 19.26
CA ASN A 127 -3.49 -44.88 17.93
C ASN A 127 -4.49 -43.77 17.60
N GLU A 128 -5.34 -43.34 18.55
CA GLU A 128 -6.28 -42.24 18.32
C GLU A 128 -5.55 -40.92 18.02
N VAL A 129 -4.47 -40.64 18.75
CA VAL A 129 -3.71 -39.41 18.52
C VAL A 129 -2.92 -39.48 17.21
N LYS A 130 -2.39 -40.67 16.83
CA LYS A 130 -1.79 -40.86 15.49
C LYS A 130 -2.80 -40.63 14.37
N THR A 131 -4.00 -41.22 14.45
CA THR A 131 -5.05 -41.01 13.46
C THR A 131 -5.47 -39.54 13.37
N ARG A 132 -5.57 -38.85 14.52
CA ARG A 132 -5.84 -37.42 14.56
C ARG A 132 -4.72 -36.59 13.94
N ALA A 133 -3.46 -36.93 14.21
CA ALA A 133 -2.31 -36.26 13.61
C ALA A 133 -2.26 -36.45 12.09
N THR A 134 -2.50 -37.67 11.57
CA THR A 134 -2.58 -37.91 10.12
C THR A 134 -3.73 -37.12 9.49
N HIS A 135 -4.89 -37.04 10.16
CA HIS A 135 -6.02 -36.21 9.73
C HIS A 135 -5.68 -34.72 9.71
N ASP A 136 -5.08 -34.20 10.79
CA ASP A 136 -4.62 -32.82 10.89
C ASP A 136 -3.58 -32.49 9.82
N ALA A 137 -2.61 -33.38 9.58
CA ALA A 137 -1.62 -33.21 8.53
C ALA A 137 -2.26 -33.09 7.16
N LYS A 138 -3.29 -33.89 6.85
CA LYS A 138 -4.03 -33.84 5.59
C LYS A 138 -4.81 -32.53 5.43
N GLU A 139 -5.48 -32.07 6.47
CA GLU A 139 -6.19 -30.79 6.43
C GLU A 139 -5.24 -29.59 6.27
N ILE A 140 -4.16 -29.55 7.05
CA ILE A 140 -3.15 -28.50 6.95
C ILE A 140 -2.50 -28.55 5.56
N GLN A 141 -2.15 -29.74 5.05
CA GLN A 141 -1.59 -29.91 3.71
C GLN A 141 -2.51 -29.31 2.65
N ALA A 142 -3.81 -29.59 2.72
CA ALA A 142 -4.79 -29.02 1.80
C ALA A 142 -4.87 -27.49 1.91
N LYS A 143 -4.82 -26.92 3.13
CA LYS A 143 -4.83 -25.47 3.32
C LYS A 143 -3.54 -24.79 2.86
N VAL A 144 -2.38 -25.37 3.16
CA VAL A 144 -1.07 -24.90 2.68
C VAL A 144 -1.03 -24.94 1.16
N GLY A 145 -1.47 -26.03 0.52
CA GLY A 145 -1.55 -26.14 -0.94
C GLY A 145 -2.46 -25.06 -1.56
N LYS A 146 -3.66 -24.87 -1.01
CA LYS A 146 -4.57 -23.79 -1.45
C LYS A 146 -3.94 -22.40 -1.28
N THR A 147 -3.19 -22.19 -0.20
CA THR A 147 -2.50 -20.92 0.06
C THR A 147 -1.35 -20.71 -0.92
N ASN A 148 -0.59 -21.75 -1.23
CA ASN A 148 0.45 -21.71 -2.28
C ASN A 148 -0.15 -21.35 -3.64
N ASP A 149 -1.29 -21.94 -4.01
CA ASP A 149 -2.00 -21.60 -5.26
C ASP A 149 -2.49 -20.15 -5.26
N ASN A 150 -3.04 -19.68 -4.14
CA ASN A 150 -3.46 -18.29 -3.97
C ASN A 150 -2.29 -17.31 -4.04
N LEU A 151 -1.13 -17.67 -3.44
CA LEU A 151 0.10 -16.88 -3.50
C LEU A 151 0.65 -16.81 -4.92
N GLN A 152 0.61 -17.92 -5.68
CA GLN A 152 1.02 -17.92 -7.08
C GLN A 152 0.15 -16.99 -7.93
N LYS A 153 -1.18 -17.09 -7.81
CA LYS A 153 -2.10 -16.18 -8.54
C LYS A 153 -1.89 -14.72 -8.17
N PHE A 154 -1.59 -14.46 -6.89
CA PHE A 154 -1.31 -13.11 -6.43
C PHE A 154 0.02 -12.60 -6.96
N LEU A 155 1.07 -13.44 -6.98
CA LEU A 155 2.34 -13.12 -7.61
C LEU A 155 2.16 -12.75 -9.08
N ASP A 156 1.35 -13.51 -9.83
CA ASP A 156 1.05 -13.21 -11.23
C ASP A 156 0.32 -11.86 -11.37
N THR A 157 -0.61 -11.55 -10.44
CA THR A 157 -1.29 -10.24 -10.37
C THR A 157 -0.29 -9.11 -10.09
N LEU A 158 0.66 -9.31 -9.17
CA LEU A 158 1.68 -8.33 -8.83
C LEU A 158 2.67 -8.11 -9.98
N LYS A 159 3.06 -9.17 -10.70
CA LYS A 159 3.89 -9.06 -11.92
C LYS A 159 3.15 -8.33 -13.05
N SER A 160 1.84 -8.53 -13.16
CA SER A 160 0.98 -7.74 -14.05
C SER A 160 0.98 -6.27 -13.62
N ALA A 161 0.83 -5.99 -12.32
CA ALA A 161 0.88 -4.63 -11.77
C ALA A 161 2.24 -3.95 -12.03
N GLN A 162 3.36 -4.65 -11.85
CA GLN A 162 4.69 -4.14 -12.21
C GLN A 162 4.77 -3.77 -13.69
N SER A 163 4.24 -4.62 -14.57
CA SER A 163 4.23 -4.40 -16.01
C SER A 163 3.35 -3.20 -16.39
N GLU A 164 2.17 -3.06 -15.78
CA GLU A 164 1.30 -1.88 -15.94
C GLU A 164 2.03 -0.61 -15.50
N MET A 165 2.66 -0.61 -14.32
CA MET A 165 3.42 0.55 -13.84
C MET A 165 4.64 0.89 -14.69
N GLN A 166 5.28 -0.08 -15.36
CA GLN A 166 6.37 0.19 -16.29
C GLN A 166 5.87 0.83 -17.60
N ASN A 167 4.68 0.43 -18.07
CA ASN A 167 4.16 0.82 -19.38
C ASN A 167 3.31 2.10 -19.36
N SER A 168 2.46 2.26 -18.34
CA SER A 168 1.53 3.38 -18.19
C SER A 168 1.72 4.14 -16.87
N ALA A 169 2.55 3.62 -15.95
CA ALA A 169 2.71 4.15 -14.60
C ALA A 169 1.40 4.25 -13.81
N GLN A 170 0.35 3.58 -14.29
CA GLN A 170 -0.98 3.47 -13.68
C GLN A 170 -1.34 2.00 -13.54
N LEU A 171 -2.08 1.68 -12.49
CA LEU A 171 -2.70 0.37 -12.33
C LEU A 171 -4.11 0.37 -12.91
N SER A 172 -4.47 -0.72 -13.58
CA SER A 172 -5.84 -0.94 -14.02
C SER A 172 -6.76 -1.21 -12.83
N GLN A 173 -8.03 -0.84 -12.92
CA GLN A 173 -9.01 -1.11 -11.86
C GLN A 173 -9.12 -2.62 -11.54
N PRO A 174 -9.10 -3.54 -12.52
CA PRO A 174 -9.07 -4.98 -12.25
C PRO A 174 -7.85 -5.40 -11.41
N THR A 175 -6.67 -4.86 -11.69
CA THR A 175 -5.45 -5.14 -10.91
C THR A 175 -5.57 -4.62 -9.48
N ILE A 176 -6.08 -3.40 -9.29
CA ILE A 176 -6.36 -2.83 -7.97
C ILE A 176 -7.33 -3.69 -7.18
N ASP A 177 -8.45 -4.09 -7.79
CA ASP A 177 -9.49 -4.90 -7.14
C ASP A 177 -8.97 -6.30 -6.80
N ALA A 178 -8.17 -6.91 -7.68
CA ALA A 178 -7.52 -8.20 -7.44
C ALA A 178 -6.54 -8.12 -6.27
N ILE A 179 -5.73 -7.06 -6.19
CA ILE A 179 -4.80 -6.84 -5.07
C ILE A 179 -5.55 -6.67 -3.75
N LYS A 180 -6.60 -5.85 -3.73
CA LYS A 180 -7.38 -5.59 -2.52
C LYS A 180 -8.14 -6.81 -2.03
N GLY A 181 -8.76 -7.52 -2.98
CA GLY A 181 -9.60 -8.69 -2.72
C GLY A 181 -8.80 -9.96 -2.39
N TRP A 182 -7.48 -9.94 -2.55
CA TRP A 182 -6.65 -11.09 -2.20
C TRP A 182 -6.71 -11.40 -0.69
N SER A 183 -6.58 -12.67 -0.36
CA SER A 183 -6.41 -13.16 1.01
C SER A 183 -5.66 -14.47 0.92
N SER A 184 -4.71 -14.69 1.82
CA SER A 184 -3.96 -15.95 1.86
C SER A 184 -4.86 -17.17 2.09
N GLY A 185 -5.79 -17.04 3.05
CA GLY A 185 -6.66 -18.13 3.49
C GLY A 185 -6.01 -19.09 4.48
N PHE A 186 -4.84 -18.72 5.04
CA PHE A 186 -4.12 -19.49 6.06
C PHE A 186 -3.55 -18.57 7.13
N THR A 187 -3.76 -18.94 8.39
CA THR A 187 -3.46 -18.13 9.56
C THR A 187 -2.96 -19.00 10.71
N SER A 188 -2.40 -18.39 11.76
CA SER A 188 -2.04 -19.11 12.99
C SER A 188 -3.25 -19.76 13.68
N ALA A 189 -4.47 -19.26 13.46
CA ALA A 189 -5.69 -19.89 13.95
C ALA A 189 -5.92 -21.28 13.34
N ASP A 190 -5.44 -21.50 12.11
CA ASP A 190 -5.51 -22.82 11.46
C ASP A 190 -4.60 -23.85 12.12
N LEU A 191 -3.62 -23.42 12.93
CA LEU A 191 -2.72 -24.29 13.68
C LEU A 191 -3.22 -24.55 15.11
N LYS A 192 -4.16 -23.73 15.61
CA LYS A 192 -4.62 -23.79 17.00
C LYS A 192 -5.38 -25.09 17.26
N GLY A 193 -5.01 -25.79 18.33
CA GLY A 193 -5.66 -27.03 18.75
C GLY A 193 -5.31 -28.26 17.90
N ARG A 194 -4.31 -28.13 17.02
CA ARG A 194 -3.74 -29.25 16.26
C ARG A 194 -2.54 -29.84 16.99
N GLU A 195 -2.37 -31.14 16.82
CA GLU A 195 -1.33 -31.92 17.48
C GLU A 195 0.04 -31.79 16.77
N LEU A 196 0.56 -30.56 16.67
CA LEU A 196 1.78 -30.26 15.91
C LEU A 196 3.02 -31.05 16.39
N GLY A 197 3.02 -31.47 17.66
CA GLY A 197 4.08 -32.31 18.22
C GLY A 197 4.28 -33.64 17.48
N TYR A 198 3.24 -34.15 16.80
CA TYR A 198 3.31 -35.39 16.02
C TYR A 198 3.89 -35.20 14.62
N PHE A 199 4.07 -33.96 14.15
CA PHE A 199 4.68 -33.69 12.85
C PHE A 199 6.21 -33.70 12.90
N GLY A 200 6.78 -33.72 14.10
CA GLY A 200 8.20 -33.51 14.34
C GLY A 200 8.56 -32.03 14.38
N GLU A 201 9.64 -31.72 15.08
CA GLU A 201 10.11 -30.34 15.34
C GLU A 201 10.35 -29.56 14.04
N ASP A 202 10.95 -30.19 13.02
CA ASP A 202 11.21 -29.56 11.72
C ASP A 202 9.92 -29.10 11.02
N VAL A 203 8.90 -29.96 10.90
CA VAL A 203 7.65 -29.62 10.21
C VAL A 203 6.82 -28.63 11.03
N GLY A 204 6.79 -28.80 12.35
CA GLY A 204 6.13 -27.86 13.28
C GLY A 204 6.74 -26.45 13.17
N GLY A 205 8.07 -26.34 13.21
CA GLY A 205 8.77 -25.06 13.05
C GLY A 205 8.54 -24.41 11.69
N LYS A 206 8.52 -25.21 10.61
CA LYS A 206 8.20 -24.74 9.25
C LYS A 206 6.76 -24.22 9.14
N LEU A 207 5.79 -24.86 9.79
CA LEU A 207 4.40 -24.41 9.80
C LEU A 207 4.23 -23.03 10.44
N ILE A 208 4.87 -22.82 11.60
CA ILE A 208 4.83 -21.54 12.30
C ILE A 208 5.50 -20.46 11.45
N THR A 209 6.68 -20.76 10.91
CA THR A 209 7.40 -19.84 10.01
C THR A 209 6.57 -19.48 8.78
N TYR A 210 5.93 -20.46 8.14
CA TYR A 210 5.06 -20.24 7.00
C TYR A 210 3.86 -19.37 7.36
N ALA A 211 3.17 -19.65 8.48
CA ALA A 211 2.04 -18.85 8.95
C ALA A 211 2.43 -17.38 9.18
N ASN A 212 3.60 -17.13 9.77
CA ASN A 212 4.10 -15.78 10.00
C ASN A 212 4.43 -15.05 8.69
N LYS A 213 5.09 -15.72 7.74
CA LYS A 213 5.39 -15.13 6.42
C LYS A 213 4.11 -14.79 5.64
N VAL A 214 3.12 -15.69 5.67
CA VAL A 214 1.81 -15.46 5.04
C VAL A 214 1.07 -14.29 5.68
N ALA A 215 1.05 -14.21 7.02
CA ALA A 215 0.44 -13.10 7.73
C ALA A 215 1.11 -11.75 7.40
N HIS A 216 2.44 -11.74 7.25
CA HIS A 216 3.18 -10.56 6.84
C HIS A 216 2.80 -10.09 5.43
N ILE A 217 2.61 -11.02 4.47
CA ILE A 217 2.13 -10.68 3.12
C ILE A 217 0.71 -10.07 3.19
N ASP A 218 -0.18 -10.63 4.01
CA ASP A 218 -1.51 -10.06 4.23
C ASP A 218 -1.45 -8.65 4.81
N GLU A 219 -0.55 -8.40 5.75
CA GLU A 219 -0.33 -7.07 6.35
C GLU A 219 0.21 -6.07 5.32
N LEU A 220 1.23 -6.43 4.54
CA LEU A 220 1.78 -5.59 3.48
C LEU A 220 0.70 -5.20 2.46
N ARG A 221 -0.08 -6.17 2.01
CA ARG A 221 -1.21 -5.95 1.10
C ARG A 221 -2.28 -5.05 1.72
N ALA A 222 -2.63 -5.29 2.99
CA ALA A 222 -3.60 -4.48 3.70
C ALA A 222 -3.12 -3.02 3.86
N ASN A 223 -1.85 -2.81 4.19
CA ASN A 223 -1.25 -1.49 4.33
C ASN A 223 -1.24 -0.69 3.02
N MET A 224 -1.03 -1.36 1.89
CA MET A 224 -1.13 -0.76 0.56
C MET A 224 -2.58 -0.36 0.22
N SER A 225 -3.55 -1.15 0.67
CA SER A 225 -4.99 -0.92 0.40
C SER A 225 -5.66 0.01 1.43
N LYS A 226 -5.03 0.24 2.58
CA LYS A 226 -5.62 0.96 3.72
C LYS A 226 -5.97 2.39 3.34
N GLY A 227 -7.20 2.80 3.64
CA GLY A 227 -7.67 4.18 3.42
C GLY A 227 -7.72 4.59 1.95
N GLY A 228 -7.80 3.63 1.03
CA GLY A 228 -7.81 3.91 -0.41
C GLY A 228 -6.48 4.47 -0.91
N LYS A 229 -5.35 4.17 -0.26
CA LYS A 229 -4.02 4.66 -0.67
C LYS A 229 -3.66 4.24 -2.09
N LEU A 230 -3.94 2.99 -2.46
CA LEU A 230 -3.67 2.48 -3.80
C LEU A 230 -4.51 3.21 -4.86
N GLU A 231 -5.80 3.39 -4.61
CA GLU A 231 -6.71 4.12 -5.49
C GLU A 231 -6.40 5.61 -5.53
N GLY A 232 -6.06 6.19 -4.38
CA GLY A 232 -5.68 7.60 -4.24
C GLY A 232 -4.39 7.90 -4.99
N ALA A 233 -3.37 7.04 -4.85
CA ALA A 233 -2.14 7.12 -5.64
C ALA A 233 -2.45 6.99 -7.14
N ASN A 234 -3.25 5.99 -7.54
CA ASN A 234 -3.60 5.79 -8.94
C ASN A 234 -4.44 6.96 -9.52
N ALA A 235 -5.35 7.52 -8.73
CA ALA A 235 -6.15 8.69 -9.10
C ALA A 235 -5.29 9.95 -9.19
N GLN A 236 -4.32 10.13 -8.29
CA GLN A 236 -3.34 11.22 -8.39
C GLN A 236 -2.53 11.08 -9.68
N ILE A 237 -1.98 9.90 -9.95
CA ILE A 237 -1.24 9.61 -11.17
C ILE A 237 -2.08 9.94 -12.41
N LYS A 238 -3.36 9.56 -12.43
CA LYS A 238 -4.30 9.89 -13.51
C LYS A 238 -4.58 11.39 -13.65
N ASN A 239 -4.72 12.11 -12.53
CA ASN A 239 -4.93 13.56 -12.54
C ASN A 239 -3.69 14.33 -13.06
N PHE A 240 -2.51 13.69 -12.99
CA PHE A 240 -1.24 14.21 -13.51
C PHE A 240 -0.85 13.63 -14.87
N GLU A 241 -1.68 12.78 -15.48
CA GLU A 241 -1.40 12.23 -16.80
C GLU A 241 -1.49 13.32 -17.86
N ILE A 242 -0.41 13.47 -18.63
CA ILE A 242 -0.32 14.37 -19.77
C ILE A 242 -0.02 13.49 -20.99
N PRO A 243 -0.79 13.60 -22.08
CA PRO A 243 -0.46 12.88 -23.31
C PRO A 243 0.99 13.14 -23.75
N LYS A 244 1.64 12.13 -24.34
CA LYS A 244 3.08 12.15 -24.69
C LYS A 244 3.50 13.24 -25.69
N ASP A 245 2.55 13.90 -26.34
CA ASP A 245 2.76 14.97 -27.32
C ASP A 245 2.13 16.29 -26.84
N HIS A 246 1.71 16.35 -25.58
CA HIS A 246 1.11 17.53 -24.97
C HIS A 246 1.99 18.04 -23.83
N ALA A 247 1.88 19.33 -23.54
CA ALA A 247 2.35 19.92 -22.30
C ALA A 247 1.17 20.52 -21.56
N ARG A 248 1.10 20.26 -20.26
CA ARG A 248 0.24 21.01 -19.34
C ARG A 248 1.02 22.04 -18.56
N TRP A 249 2.32 21.82 -18.39
CA TRP A 249 3.18 22.66 -17.59
C TRP A 249 4.38 23.12 -18.42
N GLY A 250 4.94 24.26 -18.05
CA GLY A 250 6.22 24.73 -18.53
C GLY A 250 7.08 25.28 -17.41
N VAL A 251 8.39 25.38 -17.64
CA VAL A 251 9.31 26.07 -16.74
C VAL A 251 9.57 27.46 -17.30
N LYS A 252 9.30 28.47 -16.49
CA LYS A 252 9.63 29.86 -16.78
C LYS A 252 11.14 30.06 -16.63
N ILE A 253 11.77 30.48 -17.72
CA ILE A 253 13.19 30.79 -17.80
C ILE A 253 13.32 32.30 -17.96
N SER A 254 14.06 32.92 -17.05
CA SER A 254 14.33 34.36 -17.06
C SER A 254 15.81 34.64 -16.85
N LYS A 255 16.26 35.77 -17.39
CA LYS A 255 17.59 36.29 -17.09
C LYS A 255 17.71 36.54 -15.58
N SER A 256 18.80 36.08 -14.97
CA SER A 256 19.09 36.43 -13.58
C SER A 256 19.31 37.93 -13.45
N THR A 257 18.63 38.57 -12.50
CA THR A 257 18.93 39.94 -12.08
C THR A 257 20.08 40.00 -11.07
N ASP A 258 20.47 38.87 -10.48
CA ASP A 258 21.60 38.75 -9.58
C ASP A 258 22.86 38.38 -10.39
N ALA A 259 23.86 39.27 -10.35
CA ALA A 259 25.15 39.09 -11.01
C ALA A 259 25.97 37.92 -10.44
N LYS A 260 25.60 37.38 -9.26
CA LYS A 260 26.24 36.22 -8.63
C LYS A 260 25.62 34.89 -9.04
N LEU A 261 24.43 34.90 -9.64
CA LEU A 261 23.75 33.71 -10.12
C LEU A 261 24.09 33.45 -11.60
N PRO A 262 23.88 32.21 -12.10
CA PRO A 262 24.02 31.92 -13.52
C PRO A 262 23.17 32.87 -14.37
N PRO A 263 23.54 33.15 -15.63
CA PRO A 263 22.84 34.12 -16.49
C PRO A 263 21.36 33.77 -16.72
N MET A 264 20.97 32.52 -16.45
CA MET A 264 19.59 32.04 -16.49
C MET A 264 19.16 31.52 -15.12
N THR A 265 17.90 31.79 -14.78
CA THR A 265 17.21 31.26 -13.60
C THR A 265 15.94 30.55 -14.04
N PHE A 266 15.63 29.44 -13.38
CA PHE A 266 14.34 28.75 -13.49
C PHE A 266 13.45 29.34 -12.40
N ALA A 267 12.55 30.25 -12.79
CA ALA A 267 11.84 31.09 -11.83
C ALA A 267 10.59 30.39 -11.28
N ASP A 268 9.74 29.85 -12.16
CA ASP A 268 8.42 29.37 -11.79
C ASP A 268 7.95 28.22 -12.70
N LEU A 269 7.08 27.36 -12.16
CA LEU A 269 6.28 26.43 -12.96
C LEU A 269 5.04 27.16 -13.49
N VAL A 270 4.75 27.04 -14.77
CA VAL A 270 3.60 27.66 -15.43
C VAL A 270 2.57 26.58 -15.76
N ASP A 271 1.35 26.69 -15.21
CA ASP A 271 0.22 25.83 -15.61
C ASP A 271 -0.45 26.41 -16.87
N PHE A 272 -0.51 25.62 -17.92
CA PHE A 272 -1.26 25.96 -19.14
C PHE A 272 -2.76 25.66 -18.99
N GLY A 273 -3.16 24.94 -17.94
CA GLY A 273 -4.52 24.51 -17.66
C GLY A 273 -4.82 23.17 -18.31
N ALA A 274 -5.48 23.19 -19.47
CA ALA A 274 -5.70 21.96 -20.23
C ALA A 274 -4.39 21.56 -20.95
N PRO A 275 -4.09 20.25 -21.10
CA PRO A 275 -2.96 19.81 -21.92
C PRO A 275 -3.02 20.43 -23.33
N VAL A 276 -1.93 21.06 -23.74
CA VAL A 276 -1.78 21.69 -25.06
C VAL A 276 -0.87 20.83 -25.91
N LYS A 277 -1.30 20.46 -27.11
CA LYS A 277 -0.46 19.70 -28.04
C LYS A 277 0.73 20.54 -28.47
N LEU A 278 1.93 19.97 -28.49
CA LEU A 278 3.16 20.67 -28.88
C LEU A 278 3.47 20.46 -30.37
N ASP A 279 2.53 20.82 -31.24
CA ASP A 279 2.75 20.80 -32.69
C ASP A 279 2.80 22.21 -33.29
N ALA A 280 3.28 22.31 -34.54
CA ALA A 280 3.46 23.60 -35.22
C ALA A 280 2.17 24.45 -35.27
N ALA A 281 1.00 23.82 -35.31
CA ALA A 281 -0.30 24.49 -35.34
C ALA A 281 -0.70 25.11 -34.00
N SER A 282 -0.06 24.68 -32.91
CA SER A 282 -0.34 25.15 -31.55
C SER A 282 0.44 26.42 -31.19
N PHE A 283 1.31 26.88 -32.08
CA PHE A 283 2.07 28.12 -31.94
C PHE A 283 1.44 29.23 -32.79
N VAL A 284 1.27 30.40 -32.20
CA VAL A 284 0.74 31.58 -32.90
C VAL A 284 1.91 32.41 -33.46
N GLY A 285 1.97 32.54 -34.79
CA GLY A 285 2.92 33.40 -35.50
C GLY A 285 4.18 32.69 -36.01
N ASP A 286 4.57 33.00 -37.24
CA ASP A 286 5.71 32.33 -37.93
C ASP A 286 7.09 32.70 -37.38
N LYS A 287 7.19 33.75 -36.54
CA LYS A 287 8.47 34.34 -36.08
C LYS A 287 8.67 34.32 -34.57
N GLU A 288 7.59 34.30 -33.79
CA GLU A 288 7.63 34.20 -32.32
C GLU A 288 6.68 33.06 -31.93
N LYS A 289 7.20 31.87 -31.65
CA LYS A 289 6.34 30.73 -31.26
C LYS A 289 5.72 31.02 -29.89
N LYS A 290 4.50 31.53 -29.89
CA LYS A 290 3.69 31.77 -28.68
C LYS A 290 2.72 30.64 -28.43
N LEU A 291 2.65 30.14 -27.19
CA LEU A 291 1.57 29.25 -26.76
C LEU A 291 0.40 30.10 -26.30
N LYS A 292 -0.78 29.80 -26.82
CA LYS A 292 -2.02 30.41 -26.35
C LYS A 292 -2.50 29.68 -25.10
N LEU A 293 -2.52 30.39 -23.97
CA LEU A 293 -3.04 29.91 -22.69
C LEU A 293 -4.45 30.46 -22.45
N LYS A 294 -5.13 29.91 -21.44
CA LYS A 294 -6.44 30.41 -21.01
C LYS A 294 -6.40 31.88 -20.57
N ASN A 295 -5.27 32.32 -20.00
CA ASN A 295 -5.12 33.65 -19.39
C ASN A 295 -4.15 34.57 -20.14
N GLY A 296 -3.77 34.25 -21.39
CA GLY A 296 -2.85 35.06 -22.18
C GLY A 296 -2.01 34.24 -23.15
N GLU A 297 -0.93 34.83 -23.65
CA GLU A 297 0.04 34.17 -24.52
C GLU A 297 1.41 34.16 -23.82
N VAL A 298 2.16 33.08 -24.00
CA VAL A 298 3.54 32.95 -23.48
C VAL A 298 4.51 32.65 -24.60
N ASP A 299 5.68 33.29 -24.58
CA ASP A 299 6.77 33.00 -25.51
C ASP A 299 7.40 31.65 -25.16
N VAL A 300 7.40 30.71 -26.10
CA VAL A 300 7.81 29.30 -25.87
C VAL A 300 9.16 29.01 -26.47
N GLU A 301 9.45 29.67 -27.59
CA GLU A 301 10.74 29.60 -28.25
C GLU A 301 11.40 30.98 -28.17
N PRO A 302 12.63 31.05 -27.66
CA PRO A 302 13.35 32.31 -27.62
C PRO A 302 13.71 32.74 -29.04
N ASN A 303 13.41 33.99 -29.37
CA ASN A 303 14.09 34.63 -30.49
C ASN A 303 15.60 34.71 -30.13
N PRO A 304 16.51 34.14 -30.94
CA PRO A 304 17.95 34.12 -30.63
C PRO A 304 18.54 35.51 -30.35
N LYS A 305 17.93 36.56 -30.90
CA LYS A 305 18.36 37.95 -30.72
C LYS A 305 17.92 38.57 -29.39
N ASP A 306 16.84 38.05 -28.79
CA ASP A 306 16.19 38.62 -27.60
C ASP A 306 16.14 37.67 -26.39
N PHE A 307 16.84 36.53 -26.47
CA PHE A 307 16.83 35.47 -25.43
C PHE A 307 17.12 36.05 -24.03
N LEU A 308 17.96 37.09 -23.93
CA LEU A 308 18.37 37.71 -22.67
C LEU A 308 17.44 38.83 -22.18
N GLY A 309 16.47 39.26 -23.00
CA GLY A 309 15.57 40.38 -22.70
C GLY A 309 14.14 39.98 -22.34
N LYS A 310 13.74 38.73 -22.60
CA LYS A 310 12.37 38.25 -22.41
C LYS A 310 12.32 37.05 -21.46
N THR A 311 11.19 36.93 -20.77
CA THR A 311 10.86 35.69 -20.05
C THR A 311 10.31 34.70 -21.07
N ILE A 312 10.90 33.50 -21.13
CA ILE A 312 10.40 32.41 -21.99
C ILE A 312 9.87 31.28 -21.12
N VAL A 313 8.96 30.48 -21.66
CA VAL A 313 8.41 29.29 -20.99
C VAL A 313 8.79 28.06 -21.79
N SER A 314 9.66 27.21 -21.26
CA SER A 314 9.99 25.93 -21.88
C SER A 314 8.92 24.90 -21.49
N PRO A 315 8.12 24.38 -22.43
CA PRO A 315 7.05 23.45 -22.12
C PRO A 315 7.66 22.11 -21.72
N ILE A 316 7.11 21.50 -20.69
CA ILE A 316 7.48 20.15 -20.28
C ILE A 316 6.57 19.20 -21.02
N ASP A 317 7.14 18.52 -22.01
CA ASP A 317 6.48 17.45 -22.75
C ASP A 317 5.97 16.38 -21.75
N GLY A 318 4.75 15.88 -21.93
CA GLY A 318 4.16 14.82 -21.11
C GLY A 318 5.05 13.59 -20.96
N LYS A 319 5.88 13.27 -21.96
CA LYS A 319 6.85 12.16 -21.87
C LYS A 319 7.99 12.43 -20.87
N ASP A 320 8.33 13.69 -20.65
CA ASP A 320 9.39 14.15 -19.73
C ASP A 320 8.82 14.67 -18.40
N TRP A 321 7.52 14.99 -18.37
CA TRP A 321 6.79 15.39 -17.17
C TRP A 321 6.90 14.36 -16.04
N LEU A 322 6.87 13.07 -16.40
CA LEU A 322 7.02 11.96 -15.46
C LEU A 322 8.37 12.03 -14.70
N LYS A 323 9.41 12.59 -15.32
CA LYS A 323 10.73 12.79 -14.70
C LYS A 323 10.80 14.10 -13.93
N ALA A 324 10.03 15.11 -14.34
CA ALA A 324 10.10 16.46 -13.81
C ALA A 324 9.19 16.70 -12.58
N CYS A 325 8.17 15.86 -12.33
CA CYS A 325 7.22 16.04 -11.24
C CYS A 325 7.55 15.17 -10.01
N PRO A 326 8.05 15.74 -8.90
CA PRO A 326 8.41 14.98 -7.71
C PRO A 326 7.22 14.26 -7.07
N VAL A 327 6.02 14.87 -7.09
CA VAL A 327 4.80 14.28 -6.52
C VAL A 327 4.39 13.03 -7.30
N TYR A 328 4.48 13.09 -8.64
CA TYR A 328 4.22 11.95 -9.49
C TYR A 328 5.24 10.82 -9.26
N ALA A 329 6.53 11.17 -9.24
CA ALA A 329 7.60 10.22 -8.98
C ALA A 329 7.46 9.58 -7.59
N GLN A 330 6.99 10.32 -6.59
CA GLN A 330 6.68 9.79 -5.27
C GLN A 330 5.47 8.84 -5.29
N ALA A 331 4.37 9.19 -5.97
CA ALA A 331 3.18 8.35 -6.04
C ALA A 331 3.44 7.02 -6.77
N VAL A 332 4.11 7.08 -7.93
CA VAL A 332 4.53 5.90 -8.69
C VAL A 332 5.59 5.12 -7.92
N GLY A 333 6.59 5.80 -7.36
CA GLY A 333 7.67 5.19 -6.60
C GLY A 333 7.18 4.42 -5.39
N TYR A 334 6.27 5.01 -4.60
CA TYR A 334 5.66 4.36 -3.45
C TYR A 334 4.85 3.12 -3.86
N THR A 335 4.02 3.24 -4.90
CA THR A 335 3.20 2.12 -5.39
C THR A 335 4.10 0.99 -5.90
N LYS A 336 5.12 1.33 -6.69
CA LYS A 336 6.11 0.39 -7.21
C LYS A 336 6.88 -0.31 -6.09
N GLN A 337 7.36 0.44 -5.10
CA GLN A 337 8.07 -0.12 -3.96
C GLN A 337 7.22 -1.14 -3.20
N ASN A 338 5.95 -0.83 -2.91
CA ASN A 338 5.08 -1.77 -2.18
C ASN A 338 4.77 -3.03 -3.00
N VAL A 339 4.57 -2.90 -4.31
CA VAL A 339 4.38 -4.07 -5.19
C VAL A 339 5.65 -4.91 -5.25
N ASP A 340 6.82 -4.29 -5.39
CA ASP A 340 8.11 -4.98 -5.41
C ASP A 340 8.37 -5.71 -4.08
N GLU A 341 8.05 -5.09 -2.95
CA GLU A 341 8.15 -5.68 -1.62
C GLU A 341 7.25 -6.91 -1.45
N LEU A 342 6.01 -6.86 -1.95
CA LEU A 342 5.12 -8.03 -1.98
C LEU A 342 5.66 -9.15 -2.89
N VAL A 343 6.20 -8.81 -4.06
CA VAL A 343 6.82 -9.79 -4.97
C VAL A 343 7.99 -10.48 -4.27
N VAL A 344 8.87 -9.72 -3.62
CA VAL A 344 10.02 -10.27 -2.86
C VAL A 344 9.56 -11.13 -1.69
N ALA A 345 8.54 -10.72 -0.93
CA ALA A 345 8.02 -11.51 0.18
C ALA A 345 7.45 -12.87 -0.28
N ILE A 346 6.88 -12.94 -1.48
CA ILE A 346 6.30 -14.17 -2.04
C ILE A 346 7.36 -15.04 -2.72
N GLU A 347 8.10 -14.48 -3.67
CA GLU A 347 9.04 -15.19 -4.55
C GLU A 347 10.44 -15.34 -3.95
N GLY A 348 10.83 -14.41 -3.07
CA GLY A 348 12.17 -14.33 -2.50
C GLY A 348 13.10 -13.36 -3.25
N SER A 349 14.29 -13.15 -2.70
CA SER A 349 15.37 -12.38 -3.34
C SER A 349 16.73 -12.81 -2.77
N GLY A 350 17.69 -13.06 -3.65
CA GLY A 350 19.02 -13.54 -3.25
C GLY A 350 18.92 -14.86 -2.48
N ASP A 351 19.36 -14.83 -1.22
CA ASP A 351 19.37 -15.99 -0.32
C ASP A 351 18.03 -16.21 0.42
N ASP A 352 17.11 -15.23 0.42
CA ASP A 352 15.77 -15.44 1.00
C ASP A 352 14.89 -16.19 -0.01
N PRO A 353 14.42 -17.41 0.30
CA PRO A 353 13.56 -18.18 -0.61
C PRO A 353 12.11 -17.67 -0.68
N GLY A 354 11.77 -16.57 0.01
CA GLY A 354 10.42 -16.03 0.06
C GLY A 354 9.47 -16.94 0.82
N THR A 355 8.19 -16.92 0.44
CA THR A 355 7.14 -17.70 1.09
C THR A 355 6.72 -18.90 0.26
N LEU A 356 6.70 -18.76 -1.07
CA LEU A 356 6.13 -19.76 -1.97
C LEU A 356 6.97 -21.05 -2.03
N LYS A 357 8.31 -20.93 -2.13
CA LYS A 357 9.20 -22.10 -2.20
C LYS A 357 9.20 -22.92 -0.89
N PRO A 358 9.37 -22.31 0.30
CA PRO A 358 9.22 -23.04 1.57
C PRO A 358 7.82 -23.61 1.77
N GLY A 359 6.77 -22.92 1.29
CA GLY A 359 5.39 -23.40 1.34
C GLY A 359 5.19 -24.70 0.56
N LYS A 360 5.76 -24.83 -0.64
CA LYS A 360 5.69 -26.06 -1.45
C LYS A 360 6.49 -27.22 -0.85
N ASP A 361 7.65 -26.94 -0.26
CA ASP A 361 8.43 -27.93 0.50
C ASP A 361 7.64 -28.43 1.71
N LEU A 362 7.05 -27.51 2.47
CA LEU A 362 6.22 -27.83 3.64
C LEU A 362 5.00 -28.68 3.26
N GLU A 363 4.30 -28.32 2.19
CA GLU A 363 3.18 -29.10 1.66
C GLU A 363 3.59 -30.55 1.34
N SER A 364 4.76 -30.73 0.72
CA SER A 364 5.30 -32.04 0.37
C SER A 364 5.63 -32.86 1.62
N LYS A 365 6.20 -32.23 2.66
CA LYS A 365 6.49 -32.89 3.95
C LYS A 365 5.21 -33.30 4.67
N LEU A 366 4.20 -32.44 4.70
CA LEU A 366 2.90 -32.76 5.30
C LEU A 366 2.20 -33.91 4.57
N LYS A 367 2.29 -33.94 3.24
CA LYS A 367 1.77 -35.05 2.42
C LYS A 367 2.42 -36.38 2.78
N SER A 368 3.73 -36.39 3.04
CA SER A 368 4.43 -37.59 3.50
C SER A 368 3.93 -38.06 4.87
N ILE A 369 3.70 -37.14 5.81
CA ILE A 369 3.12 -37.48 7.13
C ILE A 369 1.70 -38.02 6.96
N ALA A 370 0.88 -37.39 6.13
CA ALA A 370 -0.51 -37.79 5.88
C ALA A 370 -0.64 -39.17 5.19
N SER A 371 0.44 -39.68 4.59
CA SER A 371 0.48 -40.98 3.92
C SER A 371 0.97 -42.14 4.81
N LYS A 372 1.44 -41.84 6.03
CA LYS A 372 1.82 -42.82 7.04
C LYS A 372 0.61 -43.18 7.91
#